data_AF-A0A1H9WUH8-F1
#
_entry.id   AF-A0A1H9WUH8-F1
#
_cell.length_a   1.000
_cell.length_b   1.000
_cell.length_c   1.000
_cell.angle_alpha   90.00
_cell.angle_beta   90.00
_cell.angle_gamma   90.00
#
_symmetry.space_group_name_H-M   'P 1'
#
loop_
_entity.id
_entity.type
_entity.pdbx_description
1 polymer ?
#
loop_
_entity_poly.entity_id
_entity_poly.type
_entity_poly.pdbx_seq_one_letter_code
_entity_poly.pdbx_strand_id
1 'polypeptide(L)'
;MGEVEDLVKPQTRSDGDDRLEKLVDAVVVVSQDVLGVTDIRPDDLLLDLCDDTRQAVRIVALLRQWLAVDLTVLELLDEGTPRELAALLADRGASVENELPYAKEHGALPVGSWQRFWDTTYRYSRARDNNGLDTSGWFDNRTLEPLPAEQMEEWVGSSADRVRSLRPSTILDIGCGTGLMLFRLAPSCTRYVGVDFSAQAISDLRESVGKGSRLAHVELLHGAAIDAAEIVRGTFDVVLLNSVIQYFPDAAHLADVLSSLRSVVAPGGAIFVGDVRNADLREAFHTDLVTSRGPVSIGSKDLADEVAWLTSADTQLQVSPRELAAMADQLGASRFTALVRRGAHATEMNRFRFDAILEFGGDGQDTAGVELSWLPAMDLGAIERLVDGLGPGDTVVVRGLPDSRTHDAVRVWKTLNGEADGGEVASPLDPERLWALGARAGCGVAVGPGDEAGRVDVAFRRGRGDLAAARLLGAAVSRWPRA
;
A
#
# COMPACT_ATOMS: atom_id res chain seq x y z
N MET A 1 42.29 7.12 68.78
CA MET A 1 41.26 6.29 68.13
C MET A 1 40.38 7.23 67.32
N GLY A 2 40.68 7.40 66.04
CA GLY A 2 39.83 8.12 65.10
C GLY A 2 39.42 7.11 64.03
N GLU A 3 38.12 6.87 63.93
CA GLU A 3 37.51 6.11 62.84
C GLU A 3 37.34 7.07 61.65
N VAL A 4 37.79 6.63 60.48
CA VAL A 4 37.54 7.29 59.20
C VAL A 4 36.46 6.48 58.50
N GLU A 5 35.28 7.07 58.35
CA GLU A 5 34.22 6.59 57.47
C GLU A 5 34.69 6.70 56.02
N ASP A 6 34.86 5.57 55.34
CA ASP A 6 35.02 5.52 53.89
C ASP A 6 33.68 5.86 53.22
N LEU A 7 33.54 7.13 52.81
CA LEU A 7 32.53 7.58 51.88
C LEU A 7 32.78 6.94 50.50
N VAL A 8 32.00 5.91 50.18
CA VAL A 8 31.86 5.37 48.82
C VAL A 8 31.36 6.51 47.92
N LYS A 9 32.24 7.04 47.07
CA LYS A 9 31.85 7.97 46.01
C LYS A 9 30.96 7.23 44.99
N PRO A 10 29.86 7.83 44.52
CA PRO A 10 29.09 7.24 43.42
C PRO A 10 30.00 7.13 42.20
N GLN A 11 30.12 5.93 41.64
CA GLN A 11 30.81 5.71 40.37
C GLN A 11 30.04 6.48 39.30
N THR A 12 30.70 7.45 38.67
CA THR A 12 30.22 8.09 37.45
C THR A 12 30.19 7.01 36.36
N ARG A 13 28.98 6.63 35.90
CA ARG A 13 28.78 5.78 34.71
C ARG A 13 29.58 6.34 33.55
N SER A 14 30.24 5.47 32.78
CA SER A 14 30.94 5.91 31.57
C SER A 14 29.92 6.32 30.49
N ASP A 15 30.30 7.21 29.57
CA ASP A 15 29.43 7.61 28.44
C ASP A 15 28.96 6.38 27.61
N GLY A 16 29.75 5.29 27.61
CA GLY A 16 29.39 4.02 26.99
C GLY A 16 28.27 3.26 27.72
N ASP A 17 28.29 3.25 29.05
CA ASP A 17 27.23 2.61 29.86
C ASP A 17 25.91 3.36 29.74
N ASP A 18 25.95 4.71 29.70
CA ASP A 18 24.76 5.53 29.53
C ASP A 18 24.13 5.36 28.13
N ARG A 19 24.97 5.19 27.10
CA ARG A 19 24.51 4.90 25.73
C ARG A 19 23.86 3.52 25.63
N LEU A 20 24.48 2.49 26.20
CA LEU A 20 23.94 1.13 26.15
C LEU A 20 22.59 1.06 26.87
N GLU A 21 22.47 1.66 28.05
CA GLU A 21 21.21 1.65 28.81
C GLU A 21 20.08 2.37 28.05
N LYS A 22 20.38 3.48 27.36
CA LYS A 22 19.40 4.13 26.46
C LYS A 22 18.95 3.23 25.31
N LEU A 23 19.84 2.42 24.75
CA LEU A 23 19.48 1.45 23.71
C LEU A 23 18.66 0.29 24.28
N VAL A 24 18.96 -0.18 25.49
CA VAL A 24 18.13 -1.17 26.20
C VAL A 24 16.71 -0.65 26.37
N ASP A 25 16.58 0.58 26.90
CA ASP A 25 15.27 1.22 27.07
C ASP A 25 14.54 1.38 25.73
N ALA A 26 15.27 1.70 24.65
CA ALA A 26 14.71 1.79 23.31
C ALA A 26 14.12 0.46 22.82
N VAL A 27 14.85 -0.64 22.97
CA VAL A 27 14.37 -1.98 22.59
C VAL A 27 13.18 -2.40 23.44
N VAL A 28 13.22 -2.16 24.75
CA VAL A 28 12.12 -2.48 25.66
C VAL A 28 10.86 -1.72 25.27
N VAL A 29 10.95 -0.40 25.06
CA VAL A 29 9.79 0.45 24.75
C VAL A 29 9.16 0.08 23.41
N VAL A 30 9.97 -0.18 22.38
CA VAL A 30 9.47 -0.64 21.08
C VAL A 30 8.74 -1.98 21.21
N SER A 31 9.32 -2.93 21.93
CA SER A 31 8.71 -4.25 22.16
C SER A 31 7.40 -4.13 22.94
N GLN A 32 7.35 -3.32 23.99
CA GLN A 32 6.13 -3.07 24.77
C GLN A 32 5.01 -2.50 23.90
N ASP A 33 5.34 -1.53 23.05
CA ASP A 33 4.40 -0.93 22.12
C ASP A 33 3.85 -1.95 21.11
N VAL A 34 4.73 -2.74 20.48
CA VAL A 34 4.33 -3.74 19.48
C VAL A 34 3.45 -4.82 20.11
N LEU A 35 3.87 -5.35 21.25
CA LEU A 35 3.23 -6.49 21.91
C LEU A 35 2.00 -6.09 22.74
N GLY A 36 1.89 -4.82 23.13
CA GLY A 36 0.80 -4.37 24.01
C GLY A 36 0.90 -4.85 25.44
N VAL A 37 2.13 -5.07 25.90
CA VAL A 37 2.45 -5.39 27.29
C VAL A 37 3.31 -4.27 27.88
N THR A 38 3.23 -4.05 29.18
CA THR A 38 3.97 -2.98 29.87
C THR A 38 5.12 -3.49 30.74
N ASP A 39 5.19 -4.81 30.95
CA ASP A 39 6.09 -5.46 31.90
C ASP A 39 7.23 -6.24 31.22
N ILE A 40 7.78 -5.74 30.11
CA ILE A 40 8.98 -6.33 29.48
C ILE A 40 10.23 -5.87 30.23
N ARG A 41 11.08 -6.81 30.63
CA ARG A 41 12.37 -6.56 31.28
C ARG A 41 13.53 -6.70 30.28
N PRO A 42 14.68 -6.05 30.53
CA PRO A 42 15.85 -6.12 29.66
C PRO A 42 16.38 -7.52 29.33
N ASP A 43 16.08 -8.50 30.19
CA ASP A 43 16.60 -9.86 30.11
C ASP A 43 15.48 -10.89 29.80
N ASP A 44 14.27 -10.43 29.43
CA ASP A 44 13.18 -11.30 29.00
C ASP A 44 13.42 -11.79 27.56
N LEU A 45 13.06 -13.05 27.28
CA LEU A 45 13.18 -13.63 25.95
C LEU A 45 12.11 -13.06 25.02
N LEU A 46 12.50 -12.27 24.02
CA LEU A 46 11.53 -11.59 23.13
C LEU A 46 10.69 -12.57 22.32
N LEU A 47 11.23 -13.75 21.99
CA LEU A 47 10.50 -14.78 21.25
C LEU A 47 9.37 -15.42 22.03
N ASP A 48 9.55 -15.60 23.35
CA ASP A 48 8.51 -16.16 24.21
C ASP A 48 7.35 -15.18 24.40
N LEU A 49 7.58 -13.89 24.09
CA LEU A 49 6.59 -12.82 24.19
C LEU A 49 5.90 -12.50 22.86
N CYS A 50 6.44 -12.96 21.71
CA CYS A 50 5.83 -12.73 20.40
C CYS A 50 4.77 -13.81 20.11
N ASP A 51 3.54 -13.40 19.83
CA ASP A 51 2.46 -14.30 19.41
C ASP A 51 2.65 -14.81 17.97
N ASP A 52 3.28 -14.00 17.11
CA ASP A 52 3.58 -14.36 15.72
C ASP A 52 4.86 -13.68 15.18
N THR A 53 5.32 -14.15 14.01
CA THR A 53 6.50 -13.58 13.33
C THR A 53 6.28 -12.15 12.83
N ARG A 54 5.04 -11.67 12.67
CA ARG A 54 4.78 -10.28 12.25
C ARG A 54 5.12 -9.30 13.37
N GLN A 55 4.92 -9.69 14.64
CA GLN A 55 5.34 -8.88 15.77
C GLN A 55 6.86 -8.71 15.81
N ALA A 56 7.63 -9.79 15.55
CA ALA A 56 9.08 -9.73 15.45
C ALA A 56 9.55 -8.82 14.30
N VAL A 57 8.98 -8.97 13.10
CA VAL A 57 9.24 -8.09 11.94
C VAL A 57 8.98 -6.63 12.29
N ARG A 58 7.90 -6.37 13.02
CA ARG A 58 7.50 -5.02 13.42
C ARG A 58 8.46 -4.41 14.44
N ILE A 59 8.91 -5.17 15.45
CA ILE A 59 9.93 -4.71 16.41
C ILE A 59 11.20 -4.29 15.65
N VAL A 60 11.70 -5.18 14.78
CA VAL A 60 12.87 -4.90 13.96
C VAL A 60 12.68 -3.64 13.13
N ALA A 61 11.53 -3.49 12.50
CA ALA A 61 11.27 -2.36 11.63
C ALA A 61 11.26 -1.02 12.38
N LEU A 62 10.56 -0.96 13.52
CA LEU A 62 10.49 0.27 14.33
C LEU A 62 11.87 0.62 14.91
N LEU A 63 12.70 -0.37 15.26
CA LEU A 63 14.08 -0.14 15.68
C LEU A 63 14.97 0.37 14.54
N ARG A 64 14.92 -0.26 13.35
CA ARG A 64 15.60 0.23 12.14
C ARG A 64 15.25 1.69 11.86
N GLN A 65 13.95 1.99 11.92
CA GLN A 65 13.37 3.30 11.63
C GLN A 65 13.83 4.35 12.64
N TRP A 66 13.68 4.08 13.93
CA TRP A 66 14.00 5.05 14.97
C TRP A 66 15.51 5.26 15.14
N LEU A 67 16.28 4.17 15.13
CA LEU A 67 17.71 4.20 15.43
C LEU A 67 18.60 4.38 14.18
N ALA A 68 18.02 4.37 12.98
CA ALA A 68 18.73 4.41 11.69
C ALA A 68 19.82 3.33 11.57
N VAL A 69 19.46 2.11 11.95
CA VAL A 69 20.34 0.95 11.97
C VAL A 69 19.90 -0.07 10.91
N ASP A 70 20.83 -0.91 10.47
CA ASP A 70 20.46 -2.16 9.84
C ASP A 70 20.34 -3.24 10.92
N LEU A 71 19.19 -3.92 10.95
CA LEU A 71 18.86 -4.98 11.91
C LEU A 71 17.92 -5.97 11.23
N THR A 72 18.28 -7.25 11.15
CA THR A 72 17.41 -8.25 10.49
C THR A 72 16.49 -8.95 11.48
N VAL A 73 15.44 -9.60 10.97
CA VAL A 73 14.58 -10.47 11.80
C VAL A 73 15.39 -11.61 12.39
N LEU A 74 16.29 -12.21 11.62
CA LEU A 74 17.17 -13.28 12.11
C LEU A 74 18.02 -12.83 13.29
N GLU A 75 18.55 -11.60 13.25
CA GLU A 75 19.29 -11.04 14.38
C GLU A 75 18.40 -10.84 15.61
N LEU A 76 17.14 -10.45 15.45
CA LEU A 76 16.19 -10.45 16.58
C LEU A 76 15.89 -11.87 17.10
N LEU A 77 15.90 -12.89 16.23
CA LEU A 77 15.70 -14.28 16.65
C LEU A 77 16.93 -14.85 17.36
N ASP A 78 18.13 -14.47 16.92
CA ASP A 78 19.41 -14.93 17.46
C ASP A 78 19.75 -14.23 18.78
N GLU A 79 19.48 -12.91 18.87
CA GLU A 79 19.66 -12.12 20.09
C GLU A 79 18.43 -12.26 20.99
N GLY A 80 18.54 -13.10 22.02
CA GLY A 80 17.40 -13.57 22.80
C GLY A 80 16.69 -12.50 23.62
N THR A 81 17.38 -11.41 23.99
CA THR A 81 16.87 -10.41 24.96
C THR A 81 17.05 -8.96 24.48
N PRO A 82 16.26 -8.00 25.02
CA PRO A 82 16.47 -6.57 24.75
C PRO A 82 17.90 -6.09 25.01
N ARG A 83 18.56 -6.64 26.04
CA ARG A 83 19.94 -6.29 26.40
C ARG A 83 20.96 -6.75 25.37
N GLU A 84 20.84 -7.98 24.91
CA GLU A 84 21.72 -8.55 23.88
C GLU A 84 21.56 -7.79 22.56
N LEU A 85 20.31 -7.54 22.16
CA LEU A 85 20.02 -6.74 20.98
C LEU A 85 20.58 -5.31 21.09
N ALA A 86 20.43 -4.65 22.25
CA ALA A 86 20.99 -3.33 22.48
C ALA A 86 22.53 -3.30 22.40
N ALA A 87 23.20 -4.37 22.83
CA ALA A 87 24.65 -4.51 22.70
C ALA A 87 25.07 -4.64 21.22
N LEU A 88 24.38 -5.47 20.43
CA LEU A 88 24.58 -5.57 18.99
C LEU A 88 24.41 -4.21 18.29
N LEU A 89 23.37 -3.47 18.67
CA LEU A 89 23.11 -2.13 18.13
C LEU A 89 24.19 -1.12 18.55
N ALA A 90 24.65 -1.17 19.79
CA ALA A 90 25.73 -0.31 20.29
C ALA A 90 27.04 -0.55 19.51
N ASP A 91 27.37 -1.80 19.21
CA ASP A 91 28.55 -2.19 18.41
C ASP A 91 28.46 -1.66 16.97
N ARG A 92 27.25 -1.51 16.43
CA ARG A 92 26.98 -0.89 15.11
C ARG A 92 26.99 0.64 15.15
N GLY A 93 27.26 1.23 16.31
CA GLY A 93 27.26 2.67 16.45
C GLY A 93 25.86 3.28 16.50
N ALA A 94 24.82 2.51 16.84
CA ALA A 94 23.47 3.04 17.06
C ALA A 94 23.44 4.02 18.24
N SER A 95 22.63 5.06 18.13
CA SER A 95 22.39 5.98 19.25
C SER A 95 20.97 6.50 19.21
N VAL A 96 20.41 6.71 20.39
CA VAL A 96 19.10 7.34 20.55
C VAL A 96 19.31 8.86 20.46
N GLU A 97 19.05 9.46 19.29
CA GLU A 97 19.26 10.89 19.02
C GLU A 97 18.19 11.79 19.64
N ASN A 98 16.96 11.27 19.81
CA ASN A 98 15.80 11.98 20.37
C ASN A 98 15.36 11.32 21.69
N GLU A 99 14.71 12.07 22.60
CA GLU A 99 14.13 11.46 23.81
C GLU A 99 13.27 10.24 23.47
N LEU A 100 13.29 9.22 24.34
CA LEU A 100 12.43 8.04 24.23
C LEU A 100 11.00 8.51 23.88
N PRO A 101 10.40 8.05 22.76
CA PRO A 101 9.06 8.43 22.38
C PRO A 101 8.07 7.74 23.32
N TYR A 102 8.02 8.19 24.57
CA TYR A 102 7.29 7.55 25.65
C TYR A 102 5.83 7.95 25.59
N ALA A 103 4.94 7.00 25.26
CA ALA A 103 3.51 7.17 25.48
C ALA A 103 3.20 6.94 26.97
N LYS A 104 2.84 8.01 27.69
CA LYS A 104 2.38 7.94 29.10
C LYS A 104 1.10 7.11 29.30
N GLU A 105 0.40 6.75 28.23
CA GLU A 105 -0.82 5.94 28.27
C GLU A 105 -0.78 4.89 27.15
N HIS A 106 -0.72 3.61 27.52
CA HIS A 106 -1.15 2.52 26.64
C HIS A 106 -2.69 2.50 26.69
N GLY A 107 -3.34 3.47 26.05
CA GLY A 107 -4.76 3.77 26.23
C GLY A 107 -5.71 3.03 25.27
N ALA A 108 -6.67 2.30 25.86
CA ALA A 108 -7.99 1.85 25.35
C ALA A 108 -8.14 1.05 24.04
N LEU A 109 -7.18 1.09 23.10
CA LEU A 109 -7.32 0.43 21.80
C LEU A 109 -6.83 -1.03 21.82
N PRO A 110 -7.56 -1.99 21.21
CA PRO A 110 -7.13 -3.37 21.14
C PRO A 110 -5.75 -3.53 20.46
N VAL A 111 -4.95 -4.49 20.95
CA VAL A 111 -3.59 -4.78 20.45
C VAL A 111 -3.56 -5.03 18.95
N GLY A 112 -4.60 -5.66 18.40
CA GLY A 112 -4.75 -5.95 16.97
C GLY A 112 -5.49 -4.89 16.14
N SER A 113 -5.85 -3.73 16.71
CA SER A 113 -6.51 -2.67 15.95
C SER A 113 -5.54 -1.96 15.00
N TRP A 114 -6.00 -1.65 13.78
CA TRP A 114 -5.21 -0.92 12.80
C TRP A 114 -4.84 0.50 13.27
N GLN A 115 -5.69 1.13 14.08
CA GLN A 115 -5.39 2.43 14.66
C GLN A 115 -4.16 2.36 15.58
N ARG A 116 -4.14 1.40 16.50
CA ARG A 116 -2.98 1.17 17.35
C ARG A 116 -1.74 0.81 16.53
N PHE A 117 -1.91 0.02 15.47
CA PHE A 117 -0.80 -0.33 14.59
C PHE A 117 -0.10 0.93 14.04
N TRP A 118 -0.89 1.84 13.46
CA TRP A 118 -0.40 3.05 12.82
C TRP A 118 0.07 4.12 13.79
N ASP A 119 -0.64 4.34 14.91
CA ASP A 119 -0.19 5.28 15.95
C ASP A 119 1.20 4.91 16.48
N THR A 120 1.47 3.61 16.67
CA THR A 120 2.81 3.13 16.99
C THR A 120 3.78 3.38 15.84
N THR A 121 3.46 3.01 14.60
CA THR A 121 4.38 3.18 13.46
C THR A 121 4.77 4.65 13.23
N TYR A 122 3.80 5.57 13.33
CA TYR A 122 4.05 7.01 13.18
C TYR A 122 4.92 7.57 14.31
N ARG A 123 4.76 7.06 15.54
CA ARG A 123 5.56 7.50 16.69
C ARG A 123 7.07 7.29 16.50
N TYR A 124 7.46 6.23 15.80
CA TYR A 124 8.86 5.92 15.53
C TYR A 124 9.37 6.51 14.21
N SER A 125 8.56 7.30 13.50
CA SER A 125 8.89 7.81 12.17
C SER A 125 9.90 8.94 12.16
N ARG A 126 10.85 8.82 11.21
CA ARG A 126 11.80 9.87 10.82
C ARG A 126 11.29 10.70 9.62
N ALA A 127 10.00 10.65 9.29
CA ALA A 127 9.40 11.37 8.16
C ALA A 127 9.74 12.89 8.11
N ARG A 128 10.12 13.46 9.26
CA ARG A 128 10.60 14.84 9.42
C ARG A 128 11.78 15.19 8.50
N ASP A 129 12.61 14.23 8.12
CA ASP A 129 13.85 14.47 7.36
C ASP A 129 13.76 14.15 5.85
N ASN A 130 12.67 13.51 5.38
CA ASN A 130 12.64 12.82 4.07
C ASN A 130 11.76 13.47 2.98
N ASN A 131 11.44 14.76 3.06
CA ASN A 131 10.63 15.46 2.04
C ASN A 131 9.31 14.71 1.66
N GLY A 132 8.74 13.97 2.62
CA GLY A 132 7.52 13.20 2.43
C GLY A 132 7.64 11.76 1.95
N LEU A 133 8.84 11.23 1.69
CA LEU A 133 9.04 9.80 1.41
C LEU A 133 9.38 9.07 2.70
N ASP A 134 8.35 8.76 3.48
CA ASP A 134 8.47 7.87 4.62
C ASP A 134 8.15 6.42 4.21
N THR A 135 9.17 5.55 4.24
CA THR A 135 9.03 4.12 3.93
C THR A 135 8.62 3.29 5.16
N SER A 136 8.38 3.93 6.30
CA SER A 136 8.02 3.27 7.55
C SER A 136 6.72 2.48 7.44
N GLY A 137 6.73 1.25 7.98
CA GLY A 137 5.59 0.34 7.94
C GLY A 137 5.40 -0.41 6.62
N TRP A 138 6.29 -0.21 5.63
CA TRP A 138 6.23 -0.85 4.33
C TRP A 138 7.27 -1.97 4.21
N PHE A 139 6.79 -3.20 4.08
CA PHE A 139 7.64 -4.41 4.01
C PHE A 139 7.35 -5.20 2.74
N ASP A 140 8.39 -5.83 2.21
CA ASP A 140 8.20 -6.90 1.24
C ASP A 140 7.72 -8.14 1.99
N ASN A 141 6.49 -8.58 1.71
CA ASN A 141 5.90 -9.75 2.37
C ASN A 141 6.68 -11.05 2.09
N ARG A 142 7.55 -11.09 1.07
CA ARG A 142 8.38 -12.25 0.71
C ARG A 142 9.65 -12.33 1.53
N THR A 143 10.35 -11.20 1.68
CA THR A 143 11.64 -11.14 2.40
C THR A 143 11.48 -10.73 3.86
N LEU A 144 10.35 -10.12 4.20
CA LEU A 144 10.08 -9.46 5.48
C LEU A 144 11.04 -8.30 5.77
N GLU A 145 11.69 -7.77 4.74
CA GLU A 145 12.57 -6.60 4.81
C GLU A 145 11.80 -5.32 4.43
N PRO A 146 12.25 -4.14 4.88
CA PRO A 146 11.72 -2.86 4.44
C PRO A 146 11.76 -2.74 2.91
N LEU A 147 10.69 -2.19 2.32
CA LEU A 147 10.66 -1.94 0.89
C LEU A 147 11.71 -0.88 0.51
N PRO A 148 12.55 -1.13 -0.52
CA PRO A 148 13.51 -0.15 -0.99
C PRO A 148 12.85 1.17 -1.39
N ALA A 149 13.51 2.30 -1.10
CA ALA A 149 12.99 3.64 -1.38
C ALA A 149 12.60 3.83 -2.86
N GLU A 150 13.39 3.28 -3.80
CA GLU A 150 13.11 3.35 -5.24
C GLU A 150 11.77 2.67 -5.60
N GLN A 151 11.47 1.53 -4.99
CA GLN A 151 10.19 0.83 -5.20
C GLN A 151 9.02 1.60 -4.61
N MET A 152 9.23 2.23 -3.44
CA MET A 152 8.24 3.09 -2.81
C MET A 152 7.98 4.36 -3.64
N GLU A 153 9.01 4.98 -4.21
CA GLU A 153 8.90 6.13 -5.11
C GLU A 153 8.13 5.78 -6.38
N GLU A 154 8.44 4.63 -7.00
CA GLU A 154 7.71 4.11 -8.17
C GLU A 154 6.23 3.90 -7.83
N TRP A 155 5.95 3.24 -6.70
CA TRP A 155 4.61 2.94 -6.24
C TRP A 155 3.77 4.21 -6.04
N VAL A 156 4.23 5.15 -5.22
CA VAL A 156 3.50 6.40 -4.95
C VAL A 156 3.46 7.30 -6.19
N GLY A 157 4.52 7.30 -6.99
CA GLY A 157 4.61 8.08 -8.22
C GLY A 157 3.54 7.68 -9.23
N SER A 158 3.34 6.37 -9.42
CA SER A 158 2.32 5.85 -10.34
C SER A 158 0.89 6.27 -9.96
N SER A 159 0.56 6.23 -8.66
CA SER A 159 -0.75 6.68 -8.16
C SER A 159 -0.90 8.19 -8.28
N ALA A 160 0.14 8.96 -7.93
CA ALA A 160 0.12 10.41 -8.08
C ALA A 160 -0.06 10.84 -9.55
N ASP A 161 0.58 10.16 -10.50
CA ASP A 161 0.40 10.45 -11.93
C ASP A 161 -1.01 10.14 -12.43
N ARG A 162 -1.60 9.05 -11.95
CA ARG A 162 -3.01 8.70 -12.24
C ARG A 162 -3.96 9.79 -11.70
N VAL A 163 -3.74 10.26 -10.48
CA VAL A 163 -4.51 11.37 -9.90
C VAL A 163 -4.29 12.68 -10.68
N ARG A 164 -3.04 13.03 -11.04
CA ARG A 164 -2.74 14.22 -11.85
C ARG A 164 -3.43 14.18 -13.22
N SER A 165 -3.63 12.99 -13.79
CA SER A 165 -4.35 12.84 -15.06
C SER A 165 -5.79 13.31 -15.00
N LEU A 166 -6.41 13.30 -13.80
CA LEU A 166 -7.75 13.87 -13.53
C LEU A 166 -7.74 15.41 -13.47
N ARG A 167 -6.55 16.03 -13.46
CA ARG A 167 -6.33 17.48 -13.39
C ARG A 167 -7.06 18.15 -12.20
N PRO A 168 -6.90 17.64 -10.97
CA PRO A 168 -7.55 18.21 -9.80
C PRO A 168 -7.04 19.64 -9.53
N SER A 169 -7.95 20.55 -9.19
CA SER A 169 -7.62 21.84 -8.58
C SER A 169 -7.76 21.77 -7.06
N THR A 170 -8.71 20.96 -6.58
CA THR A 170 -9.02 20.76 -5.16
C THR A 170 -9.03 19.28 -4.80
N ILE A 171 -8.31 18.91 -3.74
CA ILE A 171 -8.17 17.52 -3.29
C ILE A 171 -8.55 17.37 -1.81
N LEU A 172 -9.29 16.30 -1.50
CA LEU A 172 -9.44 15.75 -0.16
C LEU A 172 -8.70 14.41 -0.10
N ASP A 173 -7.75 14.25 0.81
CA ASP A 173 -6.94 13.05 1.00
C ASP A 173 -7.29 12.34 2.31
N ILE A 174 -7.92 11.17 2.21
CA ILE A 174 -8.38 10.37 3.35
C ILE A 174 -7.31 9.34 3.71
N GLY A 175 -6.87 9.38 4.96
CA GLY A 175 -5.70 8.63 5.43
C GLY A 175 -4.40 9.25 4.91
N CYS A 176 -4.24 10.58 5.06
CA CYS A 176 -3.10 11.30 4.49
C CYS A 176 -1.74 10.90 5.09
N GLY A 177 -1.74 10.25 6.26
CA GLY A 177 -0.56 9.69 6.92
C GLY A 177 0.60 10.67 7.01
N THR A 178 1.75 10.26 6.48
CA THR A 178 3.00 11.05 6.44
C THR A 178 3.09 11.99 5.24
N GLY A 179 2.04 12.09 4.42
CA GLY A 179 1.94 13.03 3.31
C GLY A 179 2.49 12.53 1.96
N LEU A 180 2.67 11.22 1.78
CA LEU A 180 3.21 10.62 0.54
C LEU A 180 2.54 11.17 -0.74
N MET A 181 1.20 11.22 -0.76
CA MET A 181 0.42 11.81 -1.85
C MET A 181 0.44 13.35 -1.80
N LEU A 182 0.35 13.93 -0.60
CA LEU A 182 0.33 15.37 -0.35
C LEU A 182 1.51 16.09 -0.99
N PHE A 183 2.75 15.69 -0.69
CA PHE A 183 3.95 16.37 -1.20
C PHE A 183 4.07 16.31 -2.72
N ARG A 184 3.40 15.35 -3.37
CA ARG A 184 3.38 15.18 -4.83
C ARG A 184 2.25 15.95 -5.52
N LEU A 185 1.11 16.09 -4.87
CA LEU A 185 -0.10 16.63 -5.49
C LEU A 185 -0.41 18.07 -5.07
N ALA A 186 -0.23 18.40 -3.79
CA ALA A 186 -0.56 19.70 -3.24
C ALA A 186 0.12 20.90 -3.95
N PRO A 187 1.39 20.83 -4.44
CA PRO A 187 2.02 21.94 -5.13
C PRO A 187 1.28 22.45 -6.38
N SER A 188 0.48 21.58 -7.03
CA SER A 188 -0.27 21.90 -8.25
C SER A 188 -1.74 22.19 -7.98
N CYS A 189 -2.18 22.09 -6.72
CA CYS A 189 -3.58 22.28 -6.32
C CYS A 189 -3.78 23.67 -5.72
N THR A 190 -4.97 24.25 -5.94
CA THR A 190 -5.39 25.48 -5.25
C THR A 190 -5.82 25.22 -3.81
N ARG A 191 -6.26 24.00 -3.51
CA ARG A 191 -6.64 23.55 -2.17
C ARG A 191 -6.33 22.07 -1.98
N TYR A 192 -5.76 21.73 -0.83
CA TYR A 192 -5.50 20.35 -0.45
C TYR A 192 -5.86 20.16 1.03
N VAL A 193 -6.74 19.21 1.33
CA VAL A 193 -7.16 18.89 2.69
C VAL A 193 -6.78 17.44 2.97
N GLY A 194 -5.95 17.20 3.99
CA GLY A 194 -5.62 15.86 4.47
C GLY A 194 -6.39 15.53 5.75
N VAL A 195 -6.94 14.32 5.83
CA VAL A 195 -7.63 13.79 7.01
C VAL A 195 -6.96 12.49 7.42
N ASP A 196 -6.65 12.33 8.71
CA ASP A 196 -6.13 11.07 9.26
C ASP A 196 -6.68 10.85 10.67
N PHE A 197 -6.90 9.57 11.04
CA PHE A 197 -7.38 9.22 12.38
C PHE A 197 -6.27 9.34 13.43
N SER A 198 -5.01 9.40 13.02
CA SER A 198 -3.87 9.55 13.92
C SER A 198 -3.58 11.02 14.20
N ALA A 199 -3.89 11.47 15.42
CA ALA A 199 -3.54 12.81 15.87
C ALA A 199 -2.02 13.08 15.78
N GLN A 200 -1.20 12.06 16.01
CA GLN A 200 0.26 12.15 15.92
C GLN A 200 0.71 12.40 14.47
N ALA A 201 0.22 11.59 13.51
CA ALA A 201 0.54 11.78 12.09
C ALA A 201 0.19 13.19 11.60
N ILE A 202 -0.99 13.70 12.00
CA ILE A 202 -1.42 15.06 11.68
C ILE A 202 -0.49 16.12 12.30
N SER A 203 -0.06 15.93 13.54
CA SER A 203 0.89 16.84 14.20
C SER A 203 2.23 16.88 13.47
N ASP A 204 2.81 15.71 13.19
CA ASP A 204 4.10 15.60 12.51
C ASP A 204 4.02 16.14 11.07
N LEU A 205 2.95 15.83 10.34
CA LEU A 205 2.77 16.32 8.98
C LEU A 205 2.60 17.84 8.93
N ARG A 206 1.96 18.45 9.94
CA ARG A 206 1.90 19.92 10.07
C ARG A 206 3.29 20.54 10.27
N GLU A 207 4.15 19.89 11.05
CA GLU A 207 5.55 20.31 11.22
C GLU A 207 6.31 20.22 9.88
N SER A 208 6.20 19.10 9.18
CA SER A 208 6.87 18.87 7.89
C SER A 208 6.39 19.80 6.77
N VAL A 209 5.09 20.13 6.73
CA VAL A 209 4.56 21.12 5.78
C VAL A 209 5.14 22.51 6.05
N GLY A 210 5.38 22.85 7.31
CA GLY A 210 6.08 24.08 7.72
C GLY A 210 5.31 25.38 7.47
N LYS A 211 5.43 26.34 8.40
CA LYS A 211 4.83 27.67 8.23
C LYS A 211 5.60 28.47 7.16
N GLY A 212 4.88 29.00 6.16
CA GLY A 212 5.46 29.84 5.10
C GLY A 212 6.10 29.06 3.94
N SER A 213 5.86 27.75 3.86
CA SER A 213 6.27 26.93 2.71
C SER A 213 5.36 27.17 1.50
N ARG A 214 5.73 26.58 0.35
CA ARG A 214 4.86 26.53 -0.85
C ARG A 214 3.58 25.70 -0.64
N LEU A 215 3.44 25.08 0.53
CA LEU A 215 2.31 24.24 0.93
C LEU A 215 1.44 24.93 2.00
N ALA A 216 1.55 26.25 2.18
CA ALA A 216 0.79 26.99 3.18
C ALA A 216 -0.76 26.95 2.96
N HIS A 217 -1.22 26.51 1.80
CA HIS A 217 -2.64 26.30 1.46
C HIS A 217 -3.18 24.91 1.89
N VAL A 218 -2.31 24.04 2.41
CA VAL A 218 -2.68 22.72 2.91
C VAL A 218 -3.41 22.85 4.26
N GLU A 219 -4.55 22.18 4.37
CA GLU A 219 -5.31 22.02 5.62
C GLU A 219 -5.18 20.56 6.08
N LEU A 220 -4.85 20.33 7.35
CA LEU A 220 -4.69 19.00 7.92
C LEU A 220 -5.65 18.85 9.10
N LEU A 221 -6.51 17.84 9.07
CA LEU A 221 -7.57 17.60 10.04
C LEU A 221 -7.43 16.21 10.66
N HIS A 222 -7.69 16.13 11.96
CA HIS A 222 -7.76 14.86 12.67
C HIS A 222 -9.20 14.35 12.65
N GLY A 223 -9.41 13.14 12.14
CA GLY A 223 -10.74 12.52 12.05
C GLY A 223 -10.72 11.17 11.34
N ALA A 224 -11.74 10.35 11.57
CA ALA A 224 -11.89 9.08 10.88
C ALA A 224 -12.41 9.30 9.45
N ALA A 225 -12.15 8.32 8.57
CA ALA A 225 -12.60 8.37 7.17
C ALA A 225 -14.14 8.53 7.03
N ILE A 226 -14.91 7.87 7.90
CA ILE A 226 -16.37 7.90 7.89
C ILE A 226 -16.95 9.29 8.22
N ASP A 227 -16.27 10.04 9.11
CA ASP A 227 -16.69 11.36 9.58
C ASP A 227 -16.11 12.50 8.73
N ALA A 228 -15.25 12.18 7.76
CA ALA A 228 -14.49 13.16 6.99
C ALA A 228 -15.39 14.20 6.29
N ALA A 229 -16.54 13.77 5.76
CA ALA A 229 -17.50 14.66 5.10
C ALA A 229 -18.11 15.71 6.04
N GLU A 230 -18.20 15.43 7.35
CA GLU A 230 -18.78 16.33 8.34
C GLU A 230 -17.79 17.40 8.82
N ILE A 231 -16.49 17.10 8.79
CA ILE A 231 -15.43 17.98 9.29
C ILE A 231 -14.83 18.89 8.21
N VAL A 232 -14.89 18.47 6.93
CA VAL A 232 -14.38 19.26 5.82
C VAL A 232 -15.39 20.30 5.35
N ARG A 233 -14.90 21.36 4.69
CA ARG A 233 -15.76 22.41 4.12
C ARG A 233 -15.77 22.35 2.60
N GLY A 234 -16.95 22.49 2.00
CA GLY A 234 -17.11 22.59 0.55
C GLY A 234 -16.87 21.26 -0.18
N THR A 235 -16.71 21.33 -1.49
CA THR A 235 -16.55 20.17 -2.37
C THR A 235 -15.15 20.09 -2.96
N PHE A 236 -14.78 18.92 -3.47
CA PHE A 236 -13.47 18.62 -4.05
C PHE A 236 -13.60 18.00 -5.44
N ASP A 237 -12.69 18.36 -6.34
CA ASP A 237 -12.62 17.76 -7.67
C ASP A 237 -12.23 16.28 -7.58
N VAL A 238 -11.33 15.95 -6.64
CA VAL A 238 -10.91 14.59 -6.37
C VAL A 238 -10.89 14.31 -4.88
N VAL A 239 -11.56 13.23 -4.47
CA VAL A 239 -11.41 12.64 -3.13
C VAL A 239 -10.53 11.38 -3.26
N LEU A 240 -9.46 11.31 -2.48
CA LEU A 240 -8.46 10.24 -2.52
C LEU A 240 -8.65 9.30 -1.33
N LEU A 241 -8.66 8.00 -1.62
CA LEU A 241 -8.47 6.92 -0.66
C LEU A 241 -7.32 6.05 -1.20
N ASN A 242 -6.08 6.45 -0.98
CA ASN A 242 -4.91 5.72 -1.50
C ASN A 242 -4.26 4.87 -0.40
N SER A 243 -4.36 3.54 -0.52
CA SER A 243 -3.81 2.58 0.44
C SER A 243 -4.33 2.75 1.88
N VAL A 244 -5.62 3.05 2.01
CA VAL A 244 -6.31 3.18 3.30
C VAL A 244 -7.36 2.09 3.52
N ILE A 245 -8.02 1.63 2.45
CA ILE A 245 -9.21 0.79 2.58
C ILE A 245 -8.90 -0.60 3.14
N GLN A 246 -7.67 -1.09 3.00
CA GLN A 246 -7.26 -2.39 3.56
C GLN A 246 -7.34 -2.44 5.09
N TYR A 247 -7.40 -1.27 5.75
CA TYR A 247 -7.51 -1.14 7.19
C TYR A 247 -8.96 -1.01 7.68
N PHE A 248 -9.93 -1.00 6.75
CA PHE A 248 -11.34 -1.01 7.10
C PHE A 248 -11.76 -2.40 7.57
N PRO A 249 -12.74 -2.50 8.48
CA PRO A 249 -13.15 -3.77 9.06
C PRO A 249 -13.81 -4.71 8.03
N ASP A 250 -14.60 -4.16 7.10
CA ASP A 250 -15.31 -4.93 6.08
C ASP A 250 -15.77 -4.06 4.89
N ALA A 251 -16.36 -4.71 3.89
CA ALA A 251 -16.89 -4.07 2.69
C ALA A 251 -18.11 -3.18 2.95
N ALA A 252 -18.89 -3.42 4.01
CA ALA A 252 -20.03 -2.57 4.35
C ALA A 252 -19.55 -1.23 4.89
N HIS A 253 -18.52 -1.23 5.75
CA HIS A 253 -17.86 -0.01 6.19
C HIS A 253 -17.28 0.79 5.02
N LEU A 254 -16.64 0.12 4.05
CA LEU A 254 -16.18 0.79 2.83
C LEU A 254 -17.32 1.47 2.08
N ALA A 255 -18.46 0.78 1.90
CA ALA A 255 -19.63 1.35 1.23
C ALA A 255 -20.17 2.57 1.98
N ASP A 256 -20.23 2.53 3.32
CA ASP A 256 -20.66 3.65 4.16
C ASP A 256 -19.71 4.86 4.03
N VAL A 257 -18.39 4.62 4.05
CA VAL A 257 -17.38 5.67 3.85
C VAL A 257 -17.51 6.30 2.47
N LEU A 258 -17.62 5.49 1.40
CA LEU A 258 -17.78 6.02 0.04
C LEU A 258 -19.10 6.81 -0.11
N SER A 259 -20.17 6.37 0.54
CA SER A 259 -21.46 7.08 0.60
C SER A 259 -21.36 8.43 1.29
N SER A 260 -20.68 8.49 2.44
CA SER A 260 -20.39 9.74 3.15
C SER A 260 -19.58 10.70 2.28
N LEU A 261 -18.47 10.23 1.70
CA LEU A 261 -17.56 11.02 0.88
C LEU A 261 -18.18 11.51 -0.42
N ARG A 262 -19.16 10.79 -0.98
CA ARG A 262 -19.91 11.23 -2.16
C ARG A 262 -20.52 12.62 -2.00
N SER A 263 -20.92 13.00 -0.79
CA SER A 263 -21.55 14.31 -0.51
C SER A 263 -20.60 15.51 -0.70
N VAL A 264 -19.27 15.28 -0.63
CA VAL A 264 -18.24 16.32 -0.78
C VAL A 264 -17.53 16.25 -2.14
N VAL A 265 -17.96 15.38 -3.06
CA VAL A 265 -17.46 15.35 -4.44
C VAL A 265 -18.13 16.45 -5.26
N ALA A 266 -17.33 17.31 -5.90
CA ALA A 266 -17.83 18.36 -6.77
C ALA A 266 -18.54 17.76 -8.00
N PRO A 267 -19.49 18.48 -8.63
CA PRO A 267 -20.08 18.05 -9.91
C PRO A 267 -18.99 17.79 -10.97
N GLY A 268 -18.98 16.60 -11.57
CA GLY A 268 -17.93 16.20 -12.50
C GLY A 268 -16.60 15.80 -11.86
N GLY A 269 -16.53 15.78 -10.52
CA GLY A 269 -15.38 15.26 -9.78
C GLY A 269 -15.34 13.73 -9.74
N ALA A 270 -14.35 13.20 -9.04
CA ALA A 270 -14.11 11.77 -8.93
C ALA A 270 -13.71 11.35 -7.50
N ILE A 271 -13.98 10.09 -7.18
CA ILE A 271 -13.32 9.39 -6.07
C ILE A 271 -12.25 8.49 -6.68
N PHE A 272 -11.02 8.62 -6.20
CA PHE A 272 -9.91 7.75 -6.54
C PHE A 272 -9.65 6.79 -5.37
N VAL A 273 -9.76 5.50 -5.62
CA VAL A 273 -9.46 4.45 -4.63
C VAL A 273 -8.21 3.72 -5.10
N GLY A 274 -7.07 4.09 -4.53
CA GLY A 274 -5.76 3.60 -4.95
C GLY A 274 -5.26 2.44 -4.11
N ASP A 275 -4.44 1.59 -4.71
CA ASP A 275 -3.71 0.51 -4.05
C ASP A 275 -4.61 -0.55 -3.40
N VAL A 276 -5.71 -0.88 -4.08
CA VAL A 276 -6.71 -1.85 -3.62
C VAL A 276 -6.19 -3.27 -3.78
N ARG A 277 -6.15 -4.05 -2.69
CA ARG A 277 -5.86 -5.49 -2.73
C ARG A 277 -6.98 -6.22 -3.45
N ASN A 278 -6.64 -6.86 -4.58
CA ASN A 278 -7.63 -7.47 -5.47
C ASN A 278 -8.10 -8.83 -4.91
N ALA A 279 -9.37 -8.89 -4.48
CA ALA A 279 -9.95 -10.13 -3.95
C ALA A 279 -9.95 -11.29 -4.98
N ASP A 280 -10.00 -10.99 -6.29
CA ASP A 280 -9.96 -12.01 -7.36
C ASP A 280 -8.57 -12.65 -7.50
N LEU A 281 -7.53 -12.04 -6.91
CA LEU A 281 -6.15 -12.51 -6.94
C LEU A 281 -5.63 -12.94 -5.57
N ARG A 282 -6.50 -13.03 -4.57
CA ARG A 282 -6.15 -13.33 -3.17
C ARG A 282 -5.38 -14.64 -3.03
N GLU A 283 -5.89 -15.70 -3.63
CA GLU A 283 -5.33 -17.03 -3.50
C GLU A 283 -4.04 -17.16 -4.33
N ALA A 284 -3.97 -16.45 -5.46
CA ALA A 284 -2.77 -16.36 -6.27
C ALA A 284 -1.64 -15.59 -5.55
N PHE A 285 -1.96 -14.51 -4.85
CA PHE A 285 -0.99 -13.77 -4.03
C PHE A 285 -0.35 -14.67 -2.97
N HIS A 286 -1.16 -15.40 -2.20
CA HIS A 286 -0.64 -16.30 -1.17
C HIS A 286 0.13 -17.48 -1.77
N THR A 287 -0.29 -17.95 -2.94
CA THR A 287 0.45 -18.98 -3.69
C THR A 287 1.83 -18.49 -4.12
N ASP A 288 1.93 -17.26 -4.65
CA ASP A 288 3.20 -16.61 -5.00
C ASP A 288 4.08 -16.44 -3.76
N LEU A 289 3.50 -16.06 -2.63
CA LEU A 289 4.21 -15.91 -1.36
C LEU A 289 4.81 -17.24 -0.91
N VAL A 290 4.04 -18.33 -0.86
CA VAL A 290 4.58 -19.61 -0.37
C VAL A 290 5.61 -20.19 -1.33
N THR A 291 5.34 -20.14 -2.64
CA THR A 291 6.25 -20.68 -3.67
C THR A 291 7.56 -19.89 -3.80
N SER A 292 7.57 -18.63 -3.36
CA SER A 292 8.77 -17.80 -3.37
C SER A 292 9.82 -18.12 -2.31
N ARG A 293 9.44 -18.81 -1.22
CA ARG A 293 10.29 -19.06 -0.06
C ARG A 293 11.35 -20.15 -0.29
N GLY A 294 11.42 -20.74 -1.49
CA GLY A 294 12.42 -21.73 -1.90
C GLY A 294 11.79 -22.99 -2.49
N PRO A 295 12.61 -23.95 -2.97
CA PRO A 295 12.11 -25.22 -3.49
C PRO A 295 11.41 -25.98 -2.37
N VAL A 296 10.08 -25.96 -2.43
CA VAL A 296 9.18 -26.66 -1.53
C VAL A 296 9.48 -28.15 -1.68
N SER A 297 10.23 -28.73 -0.72
CA SER A 297 10.42 -30.18 -0.56
C SER A 297 9.17 -30.85 0.04
N ILE A 298 8.05 -30.14 0.01
CA ILE A 298 6.79 -30.42 0.70
C ILE A 298 5.80 -30.91 -0.36
N GLY A 299 4.91 -31.85 -0.01
CA GLY A 299 3.93 -32.37 -0.95
C GLY A 299 2.98 -31.28 -1.44
N SER A 300 2.40 -31.43 -2.63
CA SER A 300 1.44 -30.45 -3.19
C SER A 300 0.24 -30.18 -2.28
N LYS A 301 -0.16 -31.18 -1.48
CA LYS A 301 -1.23 -31.04 -0.47
C LYS A 301 -0.82 -30.09 0.66
N ASP A 302 0.39 -30.25 1.19
CA ASP A 302 0.88 -29.42 2.29
C ASP A 302 1.03 -27.95 1.84
N LEU A 303 1.40 -27.73 0.57
CA LEU A 303 1.44 -26.40 -0.03
C LEU A 303 0.03 -25.77 -0.17
N ALA A 304 -0.96 -26.55 -0.59
CA ALA A 304 -2.34 -26.08 -0.68
C ALA A 304 -2.92 -25.71 0.70
N ASP A 305 -2.64 -26.54 1.71
CA ASP A 305 -3.07 -26.30 3.10
C ASP A 305 -2.42 -25.03 3.68
N GLU A 306 -1.14 -24.78 3.41
CA GLU A 306 -0.44 -23.55 3.83
C GLU A 306 -1.01 -22.30 3.15
N VAL A 307 -1.27 -22.35 1.83
CA VAL A 307 -1.91 -21.25 1.09
C VAL A 307 -3.29 -20.94 1.67
N ALA A 308 -4.08 -21.97 1.97
CA ALA A 308 -5.41 -21.81 2.56
C ALA A 308 -5.33 -21.18 3.96
N TRP A 309 -4.38 -21.63 4.80
CA TRP A 309 -4.16 -21.05 6.12
C TRP A 309 -3.77 -19.57 6.04
N LEU A 310 -2.76 -19.22 5.26
CA LEU A 310 -2.32 -17.82 5.08
C LEU A 310 -3.45 -16.93 4.56
N THR A 311 -4.21 -17.42 3.58
CA THR A 311 -5.37 -16.72 3.04
C THR A 311 -6.41 -16.43 4.12
N SER A 312 -6.66 -17.39 5.02
CA SER A 312 -7.61 -17.23 6.13
C SER A 312 -7.11 -16.32 7.26
N ALA A 313 -5.79 -16.19 7.40
CA ALA A 313 -5.14 -15.38 8.42
C ALA A 313 -4.90 -13.92 7.98
N ASP A 314 -5.19 -13.60 6.72
CA ASP A 314 -5.07 -12.25 6.16
C ASP A 314 -6.28 -11.40 6.60
N THR A 315 -6.03 -10.45 7.50
CA THR A 315 -7.05 -9.60 8.12
C THR A 315 -7.29 -8.29 7.38
N GLN A 316 -6.52 -8.00 6.33
CA GLN A 316 -6.68 -6.79 5.55
C GLN A 316 -7.85 -6.93 4.58
N LEU A 317 -8.66 -5.86 4.45
CA LEU A 317 -9.77 -5.85 3.50
C LEU A 317 -9.25 -5.98 2.06
N GLN A 318 -9.86 -6.91 1.32
CA GLN A 318 -9.65 -7.12 -0.10
C GLN A 318 -10.98 -6.95 -0.81
N VAL A 319 -10.98 -6.28 -1.97
CA VAL A 319 -12.19 -5.95 -2.73
C VAL A 319 -11.94 -6.27 -4.18
N SER A 320 -12.87 -6.97 -4.83
CA SER A 320 -12.79 -7.20 -6.28
C SER A 320 -13.16 -5.93 -7.07
N PRO A 321 -12.65 -5.75 -8.28
CA PRO A 321 -13.11 -4.71 -9.20
C PRO A 321 -14.63 -4.72 -9.40
N ARG A 322 -15.27 -5.90 -9.37
CA ARG A 322 -16.73 -6.07 -9.50
C ARG A 322 -17.48 -5.51 -8.29
N GLU A 323 -17.05 -5.84 -7.07
CA GLU A 323 -17.68 -5.32 -5.85
C GLU A 323 -17.57 -3.80 -5.76
N LEU A 324 -16.39 -3.24 -6.07
CA LEU A 324 -16.19 -1.80 -6.05
C LEU A 324 -16.98 -1.09 -7.17
N ALA A 325 -17.13 -1.73 -8.34
CA ALA A 325 -18.03 -1.26 -9.38
C ALA A 325 -19.48 -1.22 -8.89
N ALA A 326 -19.97 -2.26 -8.21
CA ALA A 326 -21.32 -2.30 -7.67
C ALA A 326 -21.56 -1.19 -6.62
N MET A 327 -20.58 -0.92 -5.75
CA MET A 327 -20.63 0.23 -4.84
C MET A 327 -20.70 1.56 -5.62
N ALA A 328 -19.90 1.71 -6.68
CA ALA A 328 -19.93 2.89 -7.54
C ALA A 328 -21.30 3.12 -8.20
N ASP A 329 -22.00 2.06 -8.61
CA ASP A 329 -23.39 2.13 -9.15
C ASP A 329 -24.32 2.79 -8.14
N GLN A 330 -24.27 2.29 -6.91
CA GLN A 330 -25.16 2.69 -5.82
C GLN A 330 -24.96 4.16 -5.45
N LEU A 331 -23.76 4.69 -5.66
CA LEU A 331 -23.40 6.10 -5.45
C LEU A 331 -23.79 7.00 -6.64
N GLY A 332 -24.28 6.42 -7.74
CA GLY A 332 -24.61 7.13 -8.97
C GLY A 332 -23.37 7.60 -9.74
N ALA A 333 -22.27 6.84 -9.71
CA ALA A 333 -21.12 7.13 -10.56
C ALA A 333 -21.51 6.97 -12.04
N SER A 334 -21.14 7.96 -12.87
CA SER A 334 -21.35 7.90 -14.32
C SER A 334 -20.41 6.90 -14.99
N ARG A 335 -19.24 6.66 -14.39
CA ARG A 335 -18.25 5.67 -14.84
C ARG A 335 -17.49 5.09 -13.67
N PHE A 336 -17.23 3.79 -13.76
CA PHE A 336 -16.24 3.10 -12.95
C PHE A 336 -15.10 2.62 -13.85
N THR A 337 -13.86 2.76 -13.40
CA THR A 337 -12.68 2.29 -14.14
C THR A 337 -11.68 1.70 -13.17
N ALA A 338 -11.39 0.40 -13.32
CA ALA A 338 -10.34 -0.30 -12.60
C ALA A 338 -9.11 -0.45 -13.50
N LEU A 339 -7.93 -0.19 -12.94
CA LEU A 339 -6.68 -0.18 -13.68
C LEU A 339 -5.60 -0.91 -12.88
N VAL A 340 -4.90 -1.84 -13.54
CA VAL A 340 -3.71 -2.43 -12.95
C VAL A 340 -2.65 -1.36 -12.73
N ARG A 341 -1.78 -1.58 -11.75
CA ARG A 341 -0.78 -0.60 -11.35
C ARG A 341 0.47 -0.71 -12.21
N ARG A 342 1.13 0.43 -12.43
CA ARG A 342 2.41 0.49 -13.14
C ARG A 342 3.55 0.13 -12.20
N GLY A 343 4.66 -0.31 -12.75
CA GLY A 343 5.94 -0.44 -12.06
C GLY A 343 6.85 -1.48 -12.70
N ALA A 344 8.15 -1.19 -12.77
CA ALA A 344 9.19 -2.09 -13.26
C ALA A 344 9.64 -3.09 -12.20
N HIS A 345 9.48 -2.78 -10.91
CA HIS A 345 9.85 -3.68 -9.82
C HIS A 345 8.71 -4.64 -9.49
N ALA A 346 8.96 -5.95 -9.52
CA ALA A 346 7.95 -6.95 -9.19
C ALA A 346 7.64 -6.95 -7.68
N THR A 347 6.64 -6.17 -7.27
CA THR A 347 6.19 -6.05 -5.88
C THR A 347 4.78 -6.58 -5.71
N GLU A 348 4.30 -6.78 -4.49
CA GLU A 348 2.87 -7.05 -4.29
C GLU A 348 2.01 -5.94 -4.91
N MET A 349 2.43 -4.68 -4.74
CA MET A 349 1.63 -3.51 -5.06
C MET A 349 1.36 -3.33 -6.55
N ASN A 350 2.23 -3.80 -7.45
CA ASN A 350 1.97 -3.71 -8.90
C ASN A 350 1.51 -5.02 -9.55
N ARG A 351 1.51 -6.13 -8.79
CA ARG A 351 1.08 -7.45 -9.26
C ARG A 351 -0.35 -7.77 -8.79
N PHE A 352 -0.64 -7.59 -7.51
CA PHE A 352 -1.87 -8.09 -6.88
C PHE A 352 -2.83 -6.98 -6.42
N ARG A 353 -2.52 -5.72 -6.76
CA ARG A 353 -3.33 -4.55 -6.43
C ARG A 353 -3.73 -3.77 -7.68
N PHE A 354 -4.82 -3.01 -7.57
CA PHE A 354 -5.32 -2.14 -8.64
C PHE A 354 -5.69 -0.76 -8.09
N ASP A 355 -5.86 0.22 -8.98
CA ASP A 355 -6.54 1.47 -8.62
C ASP A 355 -7.89 1.55 -9.31
N ALA A 356 -8.82 2.26 -8.68
CA ALA A 356 -10.14 2.52 -9.21
C ALA A 356 -10.44 4.03 -9.27
N ILE A 357 -11.21 4.42 -10.28
CA ILE A 357 -11.72 5.77 -10.47
C ILE A 357 -13.23 5.69 -10.60
N LEU A 358 -13.93 6.41 -9.73
CA LEU A 358 -15.37 6.60 -9.75
C LEU A 358 -15.64 8.04 -10.19
N GLU A 359 -16.04 8.23 -11.45
CA GLU A 359 -16.36 9.55 -12.00
C GLU A 359 -17.84 9.89 -11.77
N PHE A 360 -18.15 11.14 -11.37
CA PHE A 360 -19.52 11.63 -11.12
C PHE A 360 -19.94 12.73 -12.11
N GLY A 361 -19.48 12.62 -13.36
CA GLY A 361 -19.94 13.49 -14.45
C GLY A 361 -19.47 13.02 -15.82
N GLY A 362 -19.89 13.75 -16.84
CA GLY A 362 -19.70 13.40 -18.25
C GLY A 362 -20.82 12.51 -18.80
N ASP A 363 -21.25 12.81 -20.02
CA ASP A 363 -22.24 12.04 -20.75
C ASP A 363 -21.52 11.06 -21.70
N GLY A 364 -21.73 9.76 -21.49
CA GLY A 364 -21.46 8.75 -22.52
C GLY A 364 -20.43 7.69 -22.17
N GLN A 365 -20.67 6.47 -22.66
CA GLN A 365 -19.67 5.42 -22.74
C GLN A 365 -18.74 5.70 -23.92
N ASP A 366 -17.42 5.67 -23.70
CA ASP A 366 -16.48 5.60 -24.81
C ASP A 366 -16.50 4.17 -25.32
N THR A 367 -16.96 3.94 -26.55
CA THR A 367 -16.95 2.62 -27.18
C THR A 367 -15.68 2.45 -28.02
N ALA A 368 -15.05 1.29 -27.91
CA ALA A 368 -13.94 0.94 -28.78
C ALA A 368 -14.42 0.75 -30.23
N GLY A 369 -13.66 1.28 -31.20
CA GLY A 369 -13.91 1.07 -32.62
C GLY A 369 -13.63 -0.38 -33.05
N VAL A 370 -12.69 -1.04 -32.36
CA VAL A 370 -12.36 -2.45 -32.55
C VAL A 370 -12.22 -3.12 -31.17
N GLU A 371 -12.82 -4.29 -31.02
CA GLU A 371 -12.68 -5.12 -29.82
C GLU A 371 -12.29 -6.54 -30.24
N LEU A 372 -11.27 -7.10 -29.59
CA LEU A 372 -10.68 -8.40 -29.91
C LEU A 372 -10.47 -9.20 -28.63
N SER A 373 -10.60 -10.52 -28.70
CA SER A 373 -10.16 -11.43 -27.63
C SER A 373 -8.73 -11.87 -27.88
N TRP A 374 -7.92 -11.94 -26.82
CA TRP A 374 -6.59 -12.54 -26.88
C TRP A 374 -6.68 -14.03 -27.21
N LEU A 375 -5.85 -14.48 -28.15
CA LEU A 375 -5.76 -15.88 -28.54
C LEU A 375 -4.38 -16.44 -28.16
N PRO A 376 -4.25 -17.73 -27.82
CA PRO A 376 -2.97 -18.34 -27.41
C PRO A 376 -1.82 -18.15 -28.39
N ALA A 377 -2.11 -18.08 -29.69
CA ALA A 377 -1.13 -17.86 -30.75
C ALA A 377 -0.69 -16.39 -30.91
N MET A 378 -1.30 -15.46 -30.16
CA MET A 378 -0.90 -14.04 -30.18
C MET A 378 0.32 -13.81 -29.30
N ASP A 379 1.10 -12.81 -29.67
CA ASP A 379 2.30 -12.36 -28.98
C ASP A 379 2.38 -10.83 -29.00
N LEU A 380 3.47 -10.25 -28.46
CA LEU A 380 3.66 -8.80 -28.51
C LEU A 380 3.70 -8.29 -29.96
N GLY A 381 4.29 -9.05 -30.89
CA GLY A 381 4.36 -8.66 -32.30
C GLY A 381 2.99 -8.52 -32.95
N ALA A 382 2.01 -9.32 -32.53
CA ALA A 382 0.61 -9.17 -32.95
C ALA A 382 0.01 -7.83 -32.50
N ILE A 383 0.28 -7.42 -31.26
CA ILE A 383 -0.15 -6.12 -30.72
C ILE A 383 0.59 -4.96 -31.40
N GLU A 384 1.90 -5.11 -31.67
CA GLU A 384 2.68 -4.10 -32.40
C GLU A 384 2.08 -3.82 -33.78
N ARG A 385 1.80 -4.87 -34.57
CA ARG A 385 1.15 -4.73 -35.89
C ARG A 385 -0.23 -4.07 -35.79
N LEU A 386 -0.99 -4.39 -34.75
CA LEU A 386 -2.31 -3.80 -34.50
C LEU A 386 -2.21 -2.30 -34.20
N VAL A 387 -1.27 -1.91 -33.33
CA VAL A 387 -1.04 -0.53 -32.91
C VAL A 387 -0.44 0.32 -34.04
N ASP A 388 0.47 -0.24 -34.83
CA ASP A 388 1.08 0.43 -36.00
C ASP A 388 0.06 0.72 -37.11
N GLY A 389 -0.99 -0.10 -37.18
CA GLY A 389 -2.10 0.10 -38.11
C GLY A 389 -3.11 1.19 -37.71
N LEU A 390 -2.99 1.78 -36.50
CA LEU A 390 -3.97 2.75 -36.00
C LEU A 390 -3.81 4.13 -36.62
N GLY A 391 -4.89 4.61 -37.22
CA GLY A 391 -5.05 5.99 -37.64
C GLY A 391 -5.38 6.94 -36.49
N PRO A 392 -5.31 8.27 -36.71
CA PRO A 392 -5.66 9.25 -35.70
C PRO A 392 -7.10 9.09 -35.20
N GLY A 393 -7.27 8.94 -33.88
CA GLY A 393 -8.58 8.76 -33.24
C GLY A 393 -9.05 7.31 -33.13
N ASP A 394 -8.35 6.36 -33.76
CA ASP A 394 -8.70 4.95 -33.65
C ASP A 394 -8.55 4.45 -32.21
N THR A 395 -9.42 3.49 -31.89
CA THR A 395 -9.52 2.89 -30.56
C THR A 395 -9.63 1.38 -30.69
N VAL A 396 -8.85 0.68 -29.88
CA VAL A 396 -8.80 -0.79 -29.84
C VAL A 396 -8.87 -1.24 -28.40
N VAL A 397 -9.65 -2.28 -28.13
CA VAL A 397 -9.61 -3.03 -26.88
C VAL A 397 -9.26 -4.49 -27.17
N VAL A 398 -8.30 -5.03 -26.42
CA VAL A 398 -7.91 -6.44 -26.43
C VAL A 398 -8.28 -7.04 -25.07
N ARG A 399 -9.15 -8.04 -25.07
CA ARG A 399 -9.72 -8.69 -23.88
C ARG A 399 -8.97 -9.96 -23.50
N GLY A 400 -8.81 -10.20 -22.21
CA GLY A 400 -8.34 -11.50 -21.69
C GLY A 400 -6.88 -11.82 -21.97
N LEU A 401 -6.01 -10.81 -22.09
CA LEU A 401 -4.57 -10.99 -22.22
C LEU A 401 -4.01 -11.58 -20.91
N PRO A 402 -3.26 -12.69 -20.92
CA PRO A 402 -2.62 -13.21 -19.71
C PRO A 402 -1.51 -12.28 -19.23
N ASP A 403 -1.61 -11.81 -17.99
CA ASP A 403 -0.65 -10.90 -17.38
C ASP A 403 0.53 -11.66 -16.80
N SER A 404 1.74 -11.43 -17.32
CA SER A 404 2.94 -12.16 -16.87
C SER A 404 3.28 -11.94 -15.39
N ARG A 405 2.71 -10.91 -14.76
CA ARG A 405 2.92 -10.60 -13.34
C ARG A 405 2.15 -11.54 -12.39
N THR A 406 1.02 -12.07 -12.85
CA THR A 406 0.04 -12.78 -12.00
C THR A 406 -0.39 -14.14 -12.57
N HIS A 407 -0.30 -14.34 -13.88
CA HIS A 407 -0.82 -15.50 -14.58
C HIS A 407 -0.27 -16.83 -14.04
N ASP A 408 1.05 -16.93 -13.82
CA ASP A 408 1.66 -18.15 -13.30
C ASP A 408 1.22 -18.46 -11.86
N ALA A 409 1.08 -17.45 -11.01
CA ALA A 409 0.62 -17.65 -9.63
C ALA A 409 -0.82 -18.20 -9.58
N VAL A 410 -1.69 -17.69 -10.46
CA VAL A 410 -3.06 -18.22 -10.63
C VAL A 410 -3.03 -19.67 -11.14
N ARG A 411 -2.19 -19.97 -12.12
CA ARG A 411 -2.06 -21.30 -12.71
C ARG A 411 -1.56 -22.34 -11.70
N VAL A 412 -0.57 -21.98 -10.89
CA VAL A 412 -0.06 -22.83 -9.80
C VAL A 412 -1.15 -23.08 -8.78
N TRP A 413 -1.86 -22.04 -8.34
CA TRP A 413 -2.97 -22.19 -7.38
C TRP A 413 -4.05 -23.15 -7.89
N LYS A 414 -4.48 -23.00 -9.15
CA LYS A 414 -5.44 -23.91 -9.80
C LYS A 414 -4.96 -25.35 -9.80
N THR A 415 -3.69 -25.57 -10.16
CA THR A 415 -3.06 -26.89 -10.19
C THR A 415 -3.03 -27.54 -8.81
N LEU A 416 -2.71 -26.77 -7.76
CA LEU A 416 -2.71 -27.26 -6.37
C LEU A 416 -4.09 -27.72 -5.91
N ASN A 417 -5.16 -27.13 -6.46
CA ASN A 417 -6.54 -27.47 -6.15
C ASN A 417 -7.16 -28.50 -7.11
N GLY A 418 -6.34 -29.13 -7.97
CA GLY A 418 -6.80 -30.17 -8.89
C GLY A 418 -7.65 -29.66 -10.05
N GLU A 419 -7.66 -28.34 -10.30
CA GLU A 419 -8.24 -27.78 -11.51
C GLU A 419 -7.33 -28.06 -12.70
N ALA A 420 -7.94 -28.38 -13.85
CA ALA A 420 -7.18 -28.59 -15.07
C ALA A 420 -6.54 -27.27 -15.52
N ASP A 421 -5.20 -27.24 -15.58
CA ASP A 421 -4.49 -26.22 -16.36
C ASP A 421 -4.94 -26.39 -17.81
N GLY A 422 -5.46 -25.32 -18.44
CA GLY A 422 -6.18 -25.37 -19.72
C GLY A 422 -5.37 -25.85 -20.93
N GLY A 423 -4.22 -26.49 -20.73
CA GLY A 423 -3.42 -27.23 -21.71
C GLY A 423 -2.67 -26.37 -22.72
N GLU A 424 -3.21 -25.20 -23.08
CA GLU A 424 -2.55 -24.25 -23.96
C GLU A 424 -1.58 -23.38 -23.18
N VAL A 425 -0.30 -23.44 -23.56
CA VAL A 425 0.73 -22.52 -23.07
C VAL A 425 0.36 -21.12 -23.56
N ALA A 426 -0.28 -20.35 -22.69
CA ALA A 426 -0.52 -18.94 -22.94
C ALA A 426 0.82 -18.23 -23.09
N SER A 427 0.89 -17.22 -23.96
CA SER A 427 2.03 -16.30 -24.05
C SER A 427 1.73 -15.06 -23.21
N PRO A 428 2.01 -15.07 -21.89
CA PRO A 428 1.72 -13.93 -21.04
C PRO A 428 2.60 -12.74 -21.42
N LEU A 429 2.08 -11.52 -21.25
CA LEU A 429 2.83 -10.28 -21.50
C LEU A 429 2.83 -9.40 -20.26
N ASP A 430 3.96 -8.72 -20.05
CA ASP A 430 4.07 -7.69 -19.02
C ASP A 430 3.36 -6.41 -19.50
N PRO A 431 2.39 -5.88 -18.74
CA PRO A 431 1.75 -4.60 -18.99
C PRO A 431 2.72 -3.43 -19.29
N GLU A 432 3.92 -3.38 -18.67
CA GLU A 432 4.94 -2.35 -18.97
C GLU A 432 5.34 -2.32 -20.44
N ARG A 433 5.39 -3.48 -21.10
CA ARG A 433 5.73 -3.56 -22.52
C ARG A 433 4.65 -2.94 -23.40
N LEU A 434 3.39 -2.98 -22.96
CA LEU A 434 2.24 -2.41 -23.68
C LEU A 434 2.20 -0.90 -23.54
N TRP A 435 2.46 -0.35 -22.35
CA TRP A 435 2.62 1.09 -22.16
C TRP A 435 3.83 1.63 -22.93
N ALA A 436 4.97 0.92 -22.90
CA ALA A 436 6.15 1.30 -23.68
C ALA A 436 5.86 1.30 -25.19
N LEU A 437 5.10 0.33 -25.70
CA LEU A 437 4.64 0.30 -27.09
C LEU A 437 3.75 1.50 -27.40
N GLY A 438 2.75 1.77 -26.56
CA GLY A 438 1.87 2.92 -26.71
C GLY A 438 2.61 4.25 -26.76
N ALA A 439 3.58 4.46 -25.86
CA ALA A 439 4.41 5.65 -25.84
C ALA A 439 5.20 5.84 -27.15
N ARG A 440 5.82 4.77 -27.68
CA ARG A 440 6.52 4.81 -28.98
C ARG A 440 5.57 5.12 -30.14
N ALA A 441 4.36 4.56 -30.08
CA ALA A 441 3.34 4.78 -31.08
C ALA A 441 2.58 6.10 -30.90
N GLY A 442 2.73 6.86 -29.80
CA GLY A 442 1.85 8.02 -29.55
C GLY A 442 0.37 7.63 -29.35
N CYS A 443 0.15 6.46 -28.74
CA CYS A 443 -1.13 5.99 -28.26
C CYS A 443 -1.18 6.08 -26.73
N GLY A 444 -2.30 6.55 -26.19
CA GLY A 444 -2.62 6.35 -24.78
C GLY A 444 -2.96 4.88 -24.55
N VAL A 445 -2.51 4.33 -23.43
CA VAL A 445 -2.71 2.93 -23.08
C VAL A 445 -3.27 2.80 -21.68
N ALA A 446 -4.30 1.98 -21.55
CA ALA A 446 -4.83 1.57 -20.26
C ALA A 446 -4.86 0.06 -20.18
N VAL A 447 -4.56 -0.45 -18.98
CA VAL A 447 -4.61 -1.88 -18.69
C VAL A 447 -5.47 -2.02 -17.44
N GLY A 448 -6.54 -2.79 -17.54
CA GLY A 448 -7.48 -3.06 -16.45
C GLY A 448 -7.55 -4.55 -16.13
N PRO A 449 -8.02 -4.95 -14.94
CA PRO A 449 -8.33 -6.35 -14.66
C PRO A 449 -9.32 -6.90 -15.69
N GLY A 450 -9.08 -8.10 -16.18
CA GLY A 450 -10.01 -8.82 -17.05
C GLY A 450 -11.06 -9.61 -16.25
N ASP A 451 -11.96 -10.29 -16.95
CA ASP A 451 -13.02 -11.11 -16.32
C ASP A 451 -12.49 -12.36 -15.58
N GLU A 452 -11.28 -12.82 -15.92
CA GLU A 452 -10.61 -13.95 -15.28
C GLU A 452 -9.38 -13.51 -14.51
N ALA A 453 -9.19 -14.07 -13.31
CA ALA A 453 -7.98 -13.90 -12.52
C ALA A 453 -6.72 -14.23 -13.34
N GLY A 454 -5.70 -13.36 -13.25
CA GLY A 454 -4.45 -13.50 -14.00
C GLY A 454 -4.53 -13.06 -15.46
N ARG A 455 -5.65 -12.43 -15.87
CA ARG A 455 -5.81 -11.81 -17.18
C ARG A 455 -6.16 -10.32 -17.04
N VAL A 456 -5.81 -9.57 -18.07
CA VAL A 456 -6.04 -8.13 -18.18
C VAL A 456 -6.67 -7.78 -19.51
N ASP A 457 -7.42 -6.69 -19.51
CA ASP A 457 -7.94 -6.04 -20.69
C ASP A 457 -7.11 -4.79 -21.00
N VAL A 458 -6.81 -4.57 -22.27
CA VAL A 458 -5.90 -3.52 -22.73
C VAL A 458 -6.61 -2.63 -23.73
N ALA A 459 -6.61 -1.33 -23.48
CA ALA A 459 -7.13 -0.33 -24.40
C ALA A 459 -6.00 0.52 -24.99
N PHE A 460 -6.06 0.74 -26.30
CA PHE A 460 -5.22 1.67 -27.04
C PHE A 460 -6.08 2.79 -27.64
N ARG A 461 -5.61 4.03 -27.53
CA ARG A 461 -6.25 5.20 -28.17
C ARG A 461 -5.23 6.12 -28.81
N ARG A 462 -5.24 6.23 -30.14
CA ARG A 462 -4.25 7.03 -30.88
C ARG A 462 -4.43 8.54 -30.62
N GLY A 463 -3.33 9.24 -30.31
CA GLY A 463 -3.32 10.70 -30.18
C GLY A 463 -4.00 11.26 -28.93
N ARG A 464 -4.29 10.42 -27.93
CA ARG A 464 -4.79 10.82 -26.60
C ARG A 464 -3.95 10.18 -25.50
N GLY A 465 -4.11 10.62 -24.25
CA GLY A 465 -3.39 10.05 -23.10
C GLY A 465 -4.10 8.85 -22.46
N ASP A 466 -3.43 8.22 -21.50
CA ASP A 466 -3.86 6.97 -20.85
C ASP A 466 -5.24 7.04 -20.21
N LEU A 467 -5.61 8.15 -19.54
CA LEU A 467 -6.95 8.31 -18.98
C LEU A 467 -8.05 8.22 -20.05
N ALA A 468 -7.79 8.72 -21.25
CA ALA A 468 -8.74 8.65 -22.35
C ALA A 468 -8.83 7.23 -22.95
N ALA A 469 -7.78 6.41 -22.82
CA ALA A 469 -7.83 4.99 -23.15
C ALA A 469 -8.55 4.20 -22.04
N ALA A 470 -8.34 4.57 -20.76
CA ALA A 470 -8.98 3.94 -19.60
C ALA A 470 -10.51 4.01 -19.66
N ARG A 471 -11.06 5.09 -20.22
CA ARG A 471 -12.51 5.24 -20.44
C ARG A 471 -13.12 4.20 -21.39
N LEU A 472 -12.31 3.55 -22.25
CA LEU A 472 -12.73 2.43 -23.11
C LEU A 472 -12.85 1.11 -22.32
N LEU A 473 -12.12 0.99 -21.21
CA LEU A 473 -12.23 -0.14 -20.28
C LEU A 473 -13.35 0.09 -19.25
N GLY A 474 -13.65 1.36 -18.95
CA GLY A 474 -14.72 1.72 -18.04
C GLY A 474 -16.10 1.35 -18.58
N ALA A 475 -16.79 0.45 -17.90
CA ALA A 475 -18.18 0.14 -18.17
C ALA A 475 -19.10 1.25 -17.61
N ALA A 476 -20.26 1.48 -18.25
CA ALA A 476 -21.39 1.94 -17.42
C ALA A 476 -21.72 0.79 -16.49
N VAL A 477 -21.94 1.11 -15.23
CA VAL A 477 -21.90 0.14 -14.13
C VAL A 477 -22.89 -1.03 -14.30
N SER A 478 -23.90 -0.88 -15.17
CA SER A 478 -24.88 -1.87 -15.58
C SER A 478 -24.37 -3.08 -16.40
N ARG A 479 -23.07 -3.22 -16.70
CA ARG A 479 -22.54 -4.33 -17.54
C ARG A 479 -22.02 -5.55 -16.76
N TRP A 480 -21.84 -5.45 -15.44
CA TRP A 480 -21.53 -6.64 -14.65
C TRP A 480 -22.81 -7.46 -14.47
N PRO A 481 -22.88 -8.73 -14.91
CA PRO A 481 -24.05 -9.55 -14.69
C PRO A 481 -24.32 -9.63 -13.18
N ARG A 482 -25.55 -9.29 -12.78
CA ARG A 482 -26.05 -9.54 -11.42
C ARG A 482 -25.96 -11.05 -11.19
N ALA A 483 -25.35 -11.44 -10.07
CA ALA A 483 -25.27 -12.82 -9.64
C ALA A 483 -26.66 -13.47 -9.53
#